data_AF-A0A6I2MA85-F1
#
_entry.id   AF-A0A6I2MA85-F1
#
_cell.length_a   1.000
_cell.length_b   1.000
_cell.length_c   1.000
_cell.angle_alpha   90.00
_cell.angle_beta   90.00
_cell.angle_gamma   90.00
#
_symmetry.space_group_name_H-M   'P 1'
#
loop_
_entity.id
_entity.type
_entity.pdbx_description
1 polymer ?
#
loop_
_entity_poly.entity_id
_entity_poly.type
_entity_poly.pdbx_seq_one_letter_code
_entity_poly.pdbx_strand_id
1 'polypeptide(L)'
;MAKRKRIVLEEKDGIIGKVCRKCDNWSPLENYSKGKNGVGDRRSECKTCVNIGRKHLQMKPIIKTVKGVDIECRKCNRCDNIKPLTDFQKNKSSRLGVSSICRKCVTKSGEKRRKSDIILIEAEGKKSLYKKCIRCKVKQGVSEFYKNYQSGSGSVRSECKTCNLIKQEDKRLKEGRDFVLRDTAYIKGELGKRYKKCTEIKILNDFQDNTLGFLGKSSECRECLKCRARNFYVENKEESKARNSQWYRNNPEYVLNKSAKRRARKYGLPRTFSHIDQAEVKKHFNGCALTQSVDIQWDHVIPVSIGHAGTVIGNMVPLRSDLNASKKDKNLFEWFVDNKARLNILGHNFLELIEYLAHTNALTTQEYEDYVYWCFANPRTQENMISTSISSIQEWIISTGRQIPLPKHALLNIKTSNEIGSHSDNQTA
;
A
#
# COMPACT_ATOMS: atom_id res chain seq x y z
N MET A 1 2.58 -8.40 -41.89
CA MET A 1 1.40 -7.76 -42.52
C MET A 1 1.87 -6.50 -43.20
N ALA A 2 1.77 -6.41 -44.52
CA ALA A 2 2.14 -5.18 -45.26
C ALA A 2 1.31 -4.00 -44.73
N LYS A 3 1.97 -2.88 -44.40
CA LYS A 3 1.28 -1.64 -44.01
C LYS A 3 0.35 -1.24 -45.15
N ARG A 4 -0.94 -1.06 -44.85
CA ARG A 4 -1.92 -0.60 -45.85
C ARG A 4 -1.48 0.78 -46.35
N LYS A 5 -1.21 0.92 -47.66
CA LYS A 5 -0.89 2.22 -48.27
C LYS A 5 -1.99 3.24 -47.95
N ARG A 6 -1.59 4.43 -47.52
CA ARG A 6 -2.50 5.55 -47.27
C ARG A 6 -2.98 6.07 -48.63
N ILE A 7 -4.30 6.15 -48.82
CA ILE A 7 -4.89 6.73 -50.04
C ILE A 7 -4.89 8.25 -49.86
N VAL A 8 -4.34 8.96 -50.83
CA VAL A 8 -4.30 10.43 -50.88
C VAL A 8 -4.97 10.91 -52.17
N LEU A 9 -5.37 12.19 -52.19
CA LEU A 9 -5.79 12.85 -53.42
C LEU A 9 -4.54 13.31 -54.16
N GLU A 10 -4.53 13.12 -55.47
CA GLU A 10 -3.45 13.53 -56.36
C GLU A 10 -4.07 14.23 -57.57
N GLU A 11 -3.45 15.33 -57.98
CA GLU A 11 -3.82 16.06 -59.20
C GLU A 11 -2.89 15.64 -60.33
N LYS A 12 -3.47 15.25 -61.48
CA LYS A 12 -2.74 14.96 -62.72
C LYS A 12 -3.47 15.64 -63.87
N ASP A 13 -2.76 16.42 -64.66
CA ASP A 13 -3.30 17.12 -65.83
C ASP A 13 -4.57 17.96 -65.51
N GLY A 14 -4.59 18.63 -64.35
CA GLY A 14 -5.72 19.45 -63.89
C GLY A 14 -6.92 18.65 -63.35
N ILE A 15 -6.81 17.32 -63.22
CA ILE A 15 -7.88 16.45 -62.73
C ILE A 15 -7.53 15.87 -61.37
N ILE A 16 -8.42 16.07 -60.39
CA ILE A 16 -8.30 15.49 -59.04
C ILE A 16 -8.74 14.02 -59.07
N GLY A 17 -7.82 13.13 -58.71
CA GLY A 17 -8.04 11.69 -58.65
C GLY A 17 -7.40 11.04 -57.43
N LYS A 18 -7.48 9.71 -57.39
CA LYS A 18 -6.82 8.89 -56.37
C LYS A 18 -6.54 7.48 -56.86
N VAL A 19 -5.66 6.77 -56.16
CA VAL A 19 -5.38 5.36 -56.42
C VAL A 19 -6.47 4.46 -55.84
N CYS A 20 -7.01 3.56 -56.67
CA CYS A 20 -7.95 2.52 -56.26
C CYS A 20 -7.25 1.47 -55.38
N ARG A 21 -7.78 1.20 -54.19
CA ARG A 21 -7.17 0.23 -53.26
C ARG A 21 -7.18 -1.24 -53.73
N LYS A 22 -7.94 -1.55 -54.77
CA LYS A 22 -8.15 -2.92 -55.25
C LYS A 22 -7.36 -3.25 -56.50
N CYS A 23 -7.27 -2.33 -57.46
CA CYS A 23 -6.50 -2.51 -58.68
C CYS A 23 -5.20 -1.69 -58.72
N ASP A 24 -4.93 -0.88 -57.68
CA ASP A 24 -3.77 0.00 -57.56
C ASP A 24 -3.57 1.01 -58.71
N ASN A 25 -4.60 1.21 -59.55
CA ASN A 25 -4.60 2.20 -60.62
C ASN A 25 -5.13 3.55 -60.14
N TRP A 26 -4.51 4.64 -60.59
CA TRP A 26 -5.03 6.00 -60.42
C TRP A 26 -6.25 6.22 -61.30
N SER A 27 -7.27 6.90 -60.79
CA SER A 27 -8.44 7.30 -61.58
C SER A 27 -9.06 8.60 -61.05
N PRO A 28 -9.73 9.38 -61.91
CA PRO A 28 -10.49 10.56 -61.50
C PRO A 28 -11.56 10.25 -60.44
N LEU A 29 -11.87 11.21 -59.55
CA LEU A 29 -12.83 11.01 -58.45
C LEU A 29 -14.24 10.63 -58.91
N GLU A 30 -14.65 11.04 -60.11
CA GLU A 30 -15.93 10.67 -60.72
C GLU A 30 -16.08 9.16 -60.95
N ASN A 31 -14.96 8.44 -61.13
CA ASN A 31 -14.93 6.98 -61.31
C ASN A 31 -15.09 6.21 -60.00
N TYR A 32 -15.40 6.90 -58.91
CA TYR A 32 -15.70 6.33 -57.60
C TYR A 32 -17.13 6.69 -57.19
N SER A 33 -17.80 5.74 -56.54
CA SER A 33 -19.12 6.01 -55.95
C SER A 33 -18.99 6.95 -54.74
N LYS A 34 -20.03 7.75 -54.48
CA LYS A 34 -20.12 8.62 -53.31
C LYS A 34 -20.00 7.81 -52.00
N GLY A 35 -19.34 8.37 -51.00
CA GLY A 35 -19.17 7.76 -49.67
C GLY A 35 -18.65 8.76 -48.64
N LYS A 36 -19.48 9.07 -47.65
CA LYS A 36 -19.27 10.13 -46.64
C LYS A 36 -18.00 10.00 -45.79
N ASN A 37 -17.43 8.81 -45.68
CA ASN A 37 -16.24 8.52 -44.85
C ASN A 37 -14.99 8.21 -45.70
N GLY A 38 -15.05 8.48 -47.00
CA GLY A 38 -13.96 8.20 -47.93
C GLY A 38 -13.17 9.46 -48.28
N VAL A 39 -11.90 9.29 -48.64
CA VAL A 39 -11.04 10.40 -49.12
C VAL A 39 -11.69 11.07 -50.33
N GLY A 40 -11.96 12.38 -50.23
CA GLY A 40 -12.69 13.17 -51.24
C GLY A 40 -14.17 12.82 -51.38
N ASP A 41 -14.83 12.37 -50.31
CA ASP A 41 -16.25 11.91 -50.30
C ASP A 41 -16.57 10.78 -51.28
N ARG A 42 -15.53 10.03 -51.66
CA ARG A 42 -15.61 8.90 -52.58
C ARG A 42 -15.11 7.63 -51.94
N ARG A 43 -15.69 6.49 -52.29
CA ARG A 43 -15.23 5.16 -51.83
C ARG A 43 -13.74 4.91 -52.15
N SER A 44 -13.10 3.99 -51.43
CA SER A 44 -11.69 3.61 -51.68
C SER A 44 -11.47 2.72 -52.90
N GLU A 45 -12.55 2.25 -53.51
CA GLU A 45 -12.55 1.35 -54.68
C GLU A 45 -13.28 2.02 -55.84
N CYS A 46 -12.72 1.93 -57.06
CA CYS A 46 -13.36 2.46 -58.25
C CYS A 46 -14.64 1.69 -58.59
N LYS A 47 -15.57 2.32 -59.31
CA LYS A 47 -16.86 1.74 -59.73
C LYS A 47 -16.67 0.39 -60.42
N THR A 48 -15.65 0.24 -61.27
CA THR A 48 -15.30 -1.00 -61.96
C THR A 48 -14.95 -2.12 -60.97
N CYS A 49 -14.07 -1.82 -60.01
CA CYS A 49 -13.66 -2.76 -58.96
C CYS A 49 -14.82 -3.21 -58.06
N VAL A 50 -15.73 -2.29 -57.75
CA VAL A 50 -16.96 -2.57 -57.00
C VAL A 50 -17.92 -3.45 -57.81
N ASN A 51 -18.09 -3.17 -59.11
CA ASN A 51 -18.94 -3.97 -59.99
C ASN A 51 -18.41 -5.39 -60.21
N ILE A 52 -17.09 -5.58 -60.34
CA ILE A 52 -16.46 -6.90 -60.34
C ILE A 52 -16.78 -7.64 -59.03
N GLY A 53 -16.67 -6.95 -57.89
CA GLY A 53 -17.07 -7.50 -56.58
C GLY A 53 -18.54 -7.91 -56.52
N ARG A 54 -19.44 -7.14 -57.14
CA ARG A 54 -20.88 -7.45 -57.24
C ARG A 54 -21.16 -8.68 -58.11
N LYS A 55 -20.42 -8.90 -59.20
CA LYS A 55 -20.53 -10.14 -59.99
C LYS A 55 -20.12 -11.38 -59.17
N HIS A 56 -19.07 -11.28 -58.34
CA HIS A 56 -18.70 -12.35 -57.41
C HIS A 56 -19.75 -12.62 -56.31
N LEU A 57 -20.57 -11.62 -55.94
CA LEU A 57 -21.68 -11.80 -55.00
C LEU A 57 -22.87 -12.58 -55.61
N GLN A 58 -22.88 -12.87 -56.90
CA GLN A 58 -23.91 -13.66 -57.58
C GLN A 58 -23.56 -15.16 -57.75
N MET A 59 -22.49 -15.65 -57.12
CA MET A 59 -22.10 -17.07 -57.21
C MET A 59 -23.20 -18.02 -56.71
N LYS A 60 -23.64 -18.93 -57.59
CA LYS A 60 -24.56 -20.04 -57.32
C LYS A 60 -23.81 -21.25 -56.72
N PRO A 61 -24.46 -22.14 -55.96
CA PRO A 61 -23.86 -23.40 -55.54
C PRO A 61 -23.44 -24.24 -56.76
N ILE A 62 -22.41 -25.07 -56.60
CA ILE A 62 -22.02 -26.04 -57.63
C ILE A 62 -23.05 -27.16 -57.57
N ILE A 63 -23.76 -27.45 -58.67
CA ILE A 63 -24.68 -28.59 -58.72
C ILE A 63 -23.88 -29.80 -59.23
N LYS A 64 -23.94 -30.92 -58.50
CA LYS A 64 -23.40 -32.21 -58.94
C LYS A 64 -24.49 -33.28 -58.87
N THR A 65 -24.72 -33.97 -59.98
CA THR A 65 -25.63 -35.11 -60.03
C THR A 65 -24.91 -36.35 -59.52
N VAL A 66 -25.43 -36.96 -58.44
CA VAL A 66 -24.91 -38.20 -57.87
C VAL A 66 -26.07 -39.19 -57.75
N LYS A 67 -25.97 -40.34 -58.42
CA LYS A 67 -27.04 -41.37 -58.46
C LYS A 67 -28.41 -40.80 -58.89
N GLY A 68 -28.42 -39.92 -59.90
CA GLY A 68 -29.65 -39.31 -60.43
C GLY A 68 -30.23 -38.17 -59.59
N VAL A 69 -29.57 -37.77 -58.49
CA VAL A 69 -30.02 -36.67 -57.62
C VAL A 69 -29.05 -35.50 -57.70
N ASP A 70 -29.59 -34.31 -57.94
CA ASP A 70 -28.82 -33.07 -57.95
C ASP A 70 -28.50 -32.60 -56.52
N ILE A 71 -27.21 -32.55 -56.20
CA ILE A 71 -26.72 -32.15 -54.87
C ILE A 71 -26.00 -30.82 -54.98
N GLU A 72 -26.45 -29.85 -54.19
CA GLU A 72 -25.74 -28.59 -54.00
C GLU A 72 -24.41 -28.80 -53.27
N CYS A 73 -23.34 -28.29 -53.86
CA CYS A 73 -21.97 -28.51 -53.45
C CYS A 73 -21.19 -27.19 -53.36
N ARG A 74 -20.11 -27.21 -52.59
CA ARG A 74 -19.15 -26.10 -52.46
C ARG A 74 -17.71 -26.63 -52.42
N LYS A 75 -16.77 -25.89 -53.02
CA LYS A 75 -15.33 -26.13 -52.86
C LYS A 75 -14.86 -25.62 -51.50
N CYS A 76 -14.17 -26.48 -50.74
CA CYS A 76 -13.54 -26.11 -49.48
C CYS A 76 -12.27 -25.30 -49.74
N ASN A 77 -12.15 -24.08 -49.19
CA ASN A 77 -10.98 -23.21 -49.40
C ASN A 77 -9.68 -23.68 -48.72
N ARG A 78 -9.69 -24.86 -48.09
CA ARG A 78 -8.56 -25.36 -47.31
C ARG A 78 -7.98 -26.66 -47.84
N CYS A 79 -8.84 -27.59 -48.23
CA CYS A 79 -8.42 -28.86 -48.80
C CYS A 79 -8.77 -28.96 -50.28
N ASP A 80 -9.27 -27.87 -50.87
CA ASP A 80 -9.67 -27.72 -52.27
C ASP A 80 -10.67 -28.73 -52.85
N ASN A 81 -11.23 -29.58 -52.00
CA ASN A 81 -12.21 -30.59 -52.40
C ASN A 81 -13.61 -30.00 -52.52
N ILE A 82 -14.35 -30.39 -53.56
CA ILE A 82 -15.78 -30.09 -53.74
C ILE A 82 -16.57 -31.08 -52.89
N LYS A 83 -17.41 -30.57 -51.99
CA LYS A 83 -18.22 -31.38 -51.08
C LYS A 83 -19.67 -30.89 -51.03
N PRO A 84 -20.64 -31.75 -50.68
CA PRO A 84 -22.01 -31.34 -50.44
C PRO A 84 -22.09 -30.20 -49.41
N LEU A 85 -23.07 -29.31 -49.51
CA LEU A 85 -23.24 -28.22 -48.54
C LEU A 85 -23.44 -28.74 -47.09
N THR A 86 -23.95 -29.96 -46.93
CA THR A 86 -24.11 -30.64 -45.63
C THR A 86 -22.79 -30.87 -44.89
N ASP A 87 -21.68 -31.03 -45.62
CA ASP A 87 -20.32 -31.21 -45.09
C ASP A 87 -19.70 -29.91 -44.54
N PHE A 88 -20.43 -28.80 -44.61
CA PHE A 88 -20.05 -27.50 -44.08
C PHE A 88 -20.92 -27.15 -42.87
N GLN A 89 -20.40 -26.28 -42.00
CA GLN A 89 -21.18 -25.76 -40.87
C GLN A 89 -22.12 -24.66 -41.36
N LYS A 90 -23.33 -24.58 -40.80
CA LYS A 90 -24.27 -23.49 -41.09
C LYS A 90 -23.64 -22.14 -40.73
N ASN A 91 -23.70 -21.19 -41.64
CA ASN A 91 -23.23 -19.83 -41.44
C ASN A 91 -24.20 -18.88 -42.12
N LYS A 92 -25.07 -18.24 -41.33
CA LYS A 92 -26.10 -17.31 -41.80
C LYS A 92 -25.52 -16.09 -42.52
N SER A 93 -24.27 -15.72 -42.22
CA SER A 93 -23.57 -14.61 -42.87
C SER A 93 -22.91 -15.01 -44.20
N SER A 94 -22.87 -16.30 -44.52
CA SER A 94 -22.32 -16.80 -45.79
C SER A 94 -23.40 -16.84 -46.86
N ARG A 95 -23.05 -16.45 -48.09
CA ARG A 95 -23.95 -16.40 -49.24
C ARG A 95 -24.66 -17.73 -49.53
N LEU A 96 -23.98 -18.86 -49.31
CA LEU A 96 -24.51 -20.22 -49.50
C LEU A 96 -25.12 -20.81 -48.21
N GLY A 97 -25.36 -20.00 -47.18
CA GLY A 97 -25.88 -20.45 -45.88
C GLY A 97 -24.94 -21.36 -45.07
N VAL A 98 -23.76 -21.69 -45.62
CA VAL A 98 -22.77 -22.59 -45.02
C VAL A 98 -21.34 -22.02 -45.13
N SER A 99 -20.44 -22.44 -44.25
CA SER A 99 -19.02 -22.03 -44.21
C SER A 99 -18.28 -22.30 -45.53
N SER A 100 -17.17 -21.58 -45.77
CA SER A 100 -16.24 -21.86 -46.88
C SER A 100 -15.22 -22.98 -46.57
N ILE A 101 -15.20 -23.46 -45.33
CA ILE A 101 -14.30 -24.50 -44.85
C ILE A 101 -15.14 -25.68 -44.37
N CYS A 102 -14.84 -26.89 -44.86
CA CYS A 102 -15.59 -28.09 -44.48
C CYS A 102 -15.37 -28.45 -43.00
N ARG A 103 -16.33 -29.15 -42.39
CA ARG A 103 -16.32 -29.55 -40.98
C ARG A 103 -14.99 -30.22 -40.56
N LYS A 104 -14.50 -31.18 -41.37
CA LYS A 104 -13.24 -31.88 -41.14
C LYS A 104 -12.02 -30.94 -41.05
N CYS A 105 -11.99 -29.91 -41.90
CA CYS A 105 -10.90 -28.92 -41.91
C CYS A 105 -10.99 -27.93 -40.74
N VAL A 106 -12.17 -27.69 -40.18
CA VAL A 106 -12.36 -26.88 -38.97
C VAL A 106 -11.82 -27.63 -37.75
N THR A 107 -12.21 -28.91 -37.57
CA THR A 107 -11.79 -29.74 -36.44
C THR A 107 -10.27 -29.89 -36.34
N LYS A 108 -9.59 -30.25 -37.44
CA LYS A 108 -8.13 -30.39 -37.49
C LYS A 108 -7.36 -29.12 -37.08
N SER A 109 -7.98 -27.94 -37.18
CA SER A 109 -7.37 -26.68 -36.74
C SER A 109 -7.74 -26.22 -35.36
N GLY A 110 -8.86 -26.69 -34.82
CA GLY A 110 -9.18 -26.51 -33.41
C GLY A 110 -8.16 -27.25 -32.53
N GLU A 111 -7.78 -28.47 -32.92
CA GLU A 111 -6.83 -29.31 -32.17
C GLU A 111 -5.40 -28.75 -32.16
N LYS A 112 -4.86 -28.32 -33.31
CA LYS A 112 -3.53 -27.70 -33.39
C LYS A 112 -3.42 -26.40 -32.58
N ARG A 113 -4.50 -25.61 -32.48
CA ARG A 113 -4.53 -24.37 -31.68
C ARG A 113 -4.59 -24.63 -30.17
N ARG A 114 -5.25 -25.71 -29.72
CA ARG A 114 -5.39 -26.02 -28.29
C ARG A 114 -4.06 -26.42 -27.63
N LYS A 115 -3.12 -27.02 -28.37
CA LYS A 115 -1.81 -27.45 -27.85
C LYS A 115 -0.75 -26.33 -27.77
N SER A 116 -0.95 -25.15 -28.37
CA SER A 116 0.14 -24.18 -28.62
C SER A 116 0.22 -22.96 -27.69
N ASP A 117 -0.78 -22.68 -26.84
CA ASP A 117 -0.85 -21.39 -26.13
C ASP A 117 -0.56 -21.43 -24.61
N ILE A 118 -0.49 -22.60 -23.98
CA ILE A 118 -0.22 -22.76 -22.54
C ILE A 118 1.04 -23.60 -22.36
N ILE A 119 2.02 -23.07 -21.63
CA ILE A 119 3.32 -23.70 -21.39
C ILE A 119 3.43 -23.99 -19.89
N LEU A 120 3.96 -25.17 -19.54
CA LEU A 120 4.23 -25.56 -18.16
C LEU A 120 5.67 -25.17 -17.82
N ILE A 121 5.89 -24.45 -16.73
CA ILE A 121 7.21 -24.06 -16.25
C ILE A 121 7.38 -24.65 -14.85
N GLU A 122 8.49 -25.33 -14.62
CA GLU A 122 8.92 -25.88 -13.33
C GLU A 122 10.02 -24.99 -12.74
N ALA A 123 9.75 -24.43 -11.56
CA ALA A 123 10.73 -23.71 -10.76
C ALA A 123 10.51 -24.10 -9.28
N GLU A 124 11.59 -24.40 -8.56
CA GLU A 124 11.56 -24.70 -7.11
C GLU A 124 10.56 -25.80 -6.72
N GLY A 125 10.45 -26.86 -7.53
CA GLY A 125 9.51 -27.97 -7.28
C GLY A 125 8.02 -27.65 -7.49
N LYS A 126 7.66 -26.42 -7.90
CA LYS A 126 6.27 -26.03 -8.17
C LYS A 126 5.99 -25.93 -9.68
N LYS A 127 5.11 -26.82 -10.16
CA LYS A 127 4.60 -26.80 -11.54
C LYS A 127 3.56 -25.69 -11.71
N SER A 128 3.86 -24.68 -12.52
CA SER A 128 2.95 -23.56 -12.79
C SER A 128 2.66 -23.38 -14.28
N LEU A 129 1.40 -23.09 -14.62
CA LEU A 129 0.95 -22.89 -16.00
C LEU A 129 1.08 -21.41 -16.41
N TYR A 130 1.66 -21.16 -17.58
CA TYR A 130 1.88 -19.82 -18.15
C TYR A 130 1.26 -19.68 -19.53
N LYS A 131 0.83 -18.45 -19.85
CA LYS A 131 0.27 -18.08 -21.15
C LYS A 131 0.78 -16.72 -21.61
N LYS A 132 1.02 -16.57 -22.92
CA LYS A 132 1.40 -15.29 -23.54
C LYS A 132 0.15 -14.48 -23.88
N CYS A 133 0.02 -13.28 -23.30
CA CYS A 133 -1.09 -12.39 -23.62
C CYS A 133 -1.01 -11.90 -25.07
N ILE A 134 -2.12 -11.96 -25.82
CA ILE A 134 -2.12 -11.54 -27.23
C ILE A 134 -1.99 -10.02 -27.40
N ARG A 135 -2.32 -9.23 -26.37
CA ARG A 135 -2.32 -7.75 -26.43
C ARG A 135 -0.97 -7.18 -25.99
N CYS A 136 -0.53 -7.43 -24.75
CA CYS A 136 0.75 -6.92 -24.25
C CYS A 136 1.97 -7.80 -24.58
N LYS A 137 1.77 -9.01 -25.11
CA LYS A 137 2.84 -9.98 -25.45
C LYS A 137 3.68 -10.48 -24.28
N VAL A 138 3.34 -10.12 -23.04
CA VAL A 138 3.98 -10.62 -21.82
C VAL A 138 3.52 -12.06 -21.52
N LYS A 139 4.45 -12.92 -21.06
CA LYS A 139 4.14 -14.25 -20.51
C LYS A 139 3.78 -14.09 -19.04
N GLN A 140 2.60 -14.56 -18.63
CA GLN A 140 2.11 -14.44 -17.26
C GLN A 140 1.46 -15.76 -16.83
N GLY A 141 1.34 -15.97 -15.52
CA GLY A 141 0.62 -17.12 -14.97
C GLY A 141 -0.83 -17.15 -15.46
N VAL A 142 -1.40 -18.34 -15.63
CA VAL A 142 -2.81 -18.47 -16.11
C VAL A 142 -3.83 -17.83 -15.16
N SER A 143 -3.47 -17.59 -13.89
CA SER A 143 -4.27 -16.81 -12.92
C SER A 143 -4.54 -15.37 -13.38
N GLU A 144 -3.65 -14.81 -14.20
CA GLU A 144 -3.76 -13.44 -14.72
C GLU A 144 -4.69 -13.33 -15.93
N PHE A 145 -5.41 -14.41 -16.26
CA PHE A 145 -6.37 -14.47 -17.34
C PHE A 145 -7.76 -14.86 -16.78
N TYR A 146 -8.83 -14.30 -17.36
CA TYR A 146 -10.18 -14.73 -17.00
C TYR A 146 -10.46 -16.15 -17.52
N LYS A 147 -11.14 -16.96 -16.71
CA LYS A 147 -11.64 -18.27 -17.13
C LYS A 147 -12.70 -18.11 -18.24
N ASN A 148 -12.69 -19.01 -19.21
CA ASN A 148 -13.65 -19.03 -20.30
C ASN A 148 -14.68 -20.15 -20.08
N TYR A 149 -15.74 -19.81 -19.34
CA TYR A 149 -16.79 -20.73 -18.92
C TYR A 149 -17.60 -21.34 -20.08
N GLN A 150 -17.57 -20.73 -21.27
CA GLN A 150 -18.29 -21.21 -22.46
C GLN A 150 -17.59 -22.39 -23.17
N SER A 151 -16.44 -22.83 -22.69
CA SER A 151 -15.57 -23.79 -23.41
C SER A 151 -15.34 -25.13 -22.70
N GLY A 152 -16.08 -25.41 -21.61
CA GLY A 152 -16.18 -26.72 -20.96
C GLY A 152 -14.90 -27.35 -20.39
N SER A 153 -13.73 -26.73 -20.55
CA SER A 153 -12.42 -27.37 -20.34
C SER A 153 -11.42 -26.52 -19.54
N GLY A 154 -11.91 -25.56 -18.74
CA GLY A 154 -11.03 -24.70 -17.93
C GLY A 154 -10.13 -23.77 -18.76
N SER A 155 -10.43 -23.56 -20.05
CA SER A 155 -9.62 -22.70 -20.91
C SER A 155 -9.66 -21.24 -20.41
N VAL A 156 -8.52 -20.55 -20.47
CA VAL A 156 -8.41 -19.14 -20.09
C VAL A 156 -8.43 -18.25 -21.34
N ARG A 157 -8.91 -17.00 -21.21
CA ARG A 157 -8.96 -16.03 -22.31
C ARG A 157 -7.57 -15.77 -22.92
N SER A 158 -7.54 -15.20 -24.13
CA SER A 158 -6.29 -14.89 -24.86
C SER A 158 -5.63 -13.58 -24.40
N GLU A 159 -6.41 -12.68 -23.81
CA GLU A 159 -5.97 -11.40 -23.23
C GLU A 159 -5.90 -11.54 -21.70
N CYS A 160 -4.85 -10.98 -21.07
CA CYS A 160 -4.76 -10.93 -19.62
C CYS A 160 -5.82 -9.97 -19.02
N LYS A 161 -6.12 -10.14 -17.73
CA LYS A 161 -7.10 -9.34 -16.98
C LYS A 161 -6.84 -7.85 -17.15
N THR A 162 -5.59 -7.40 -17.00
CA THR A 162 -5.17 -6.00 -17.18
C THR A 162 -5.49 -5.48 -18.57
N CYS A 163 -5.11 -6.22 -19.62
CA CYS A 163 -5.39 -5.85 -21.00
C CYS A 163 -6.89 -5.82 -21.30
N ASN A 164 -7.68 -6.66 -20.63
CA ASN A 164 -9.13 -6.68 -20.77
C ASN A 164 -9.79 -5.49 -20.06
N LEU A 165 -9.32 -5.11 -18.87
CA LEU A 165 -9.76 -3.91 -18.15
C LEU A 165 -9.50 -2.65 -18.98
N ILE A 166 -8.29 -2.50 -19.53
CA ILE A 166 -7.95 -1.40 -20.44
C ILE A 166 -8.94 -1.34 -21.62
N LYS A 167 -9.33 -2.51 -22.18
CA LYS A 167 -10.28 -2.59 -23.30
C LYS A 167 -11.71 -2.20 -22.92
N GLN A 168 -12.15 -2.59 -21.74
CA GLN A 168 -13.51 -2.26 -21.25
C GLN A 168 -13.62 -0.76 -21.00
N GLU A 169 -12.58 -0.16 -20.44
CA GLU A 169 -12.49 1.30 -20.27
C GLU A 169 -12.35 2.01 -21.63
N ASP A 170 -11.54 1.53 -22.58
CA ASP A 170 -11.48 2.06 -23.97
C ASP A 170 -12.89 2.15 -24.62
N LYS A 171 -13.76 1.18 -24.33
CA LYS A 171 -15.13 1.13 -24.85
C LYS A 171 -16.02 2.16 -24.16
N ARG A 172 -15.96 2.26 -22.83
CA ARG A 172 -16.67 3.29 -22.04
C ARG A 172 -16.27 4.72 -22.44
N LEU A 173 -15.00 4.93 -22.77
CA LEU A 173 -14.46 6.23 -23.19
C LEU A 173 -14.93 6.64 -24.60
N LYS A 174 -15.08 5.68 -25.53
CA LYS A 174 -15.68 5.94 -26.86
C LYS A 174 -17.15 6.32 -26.80
N GLU A 175 -17.83 5.97 -25.72
CA GLU A 175 -19.23 6.29 -25.45
C GLU A 175 -19.39 7.63 -24.69
N GLY A 176 -18.31 8.43 -24.54
CA GLY A 176 -18.40 9.86 -24.27
C GLY A 176 -18.10 10.33 -22.84
N ARG A 177 -16.99 9.92 -22.24
CA ARG A 177 -16.41 10.58 -21.05
C ARG A 177 -14.87 10.62 -21.11
N ASP A 178 -14.32 11.82 -20.94
CA ASP A 178 -12.92 12.30 -20.76
C ASP A 178 -11.67 11.38 -20.89
N PHE A 179 -10.81 11.77 -21.83
CA PHE A 179 -9.38 12.14 -21.72
C PHE A 179 -8.44 11.44 -20.68
N VAL A 180 -8.03 10.17 -20.84
CA VAL A 180 -6.92 9.58 -20.00
C VAL A 180 -5.90 8.67 -20.72
N LEU A 181 -6.08 8.29 -22.00
CA LEU A 181 -5.19 7.28 -22.62
C LEU A 181 -3.83 7.75 -23.14
N ARG A 182 -3.50 9.05 -23.09
CA ARG A 182 -2.18 9.53 -23.53
C ARG A 182 -1.06 9.35 -22.49
N ASP A 183 -1.41 9.03 -21.25
CA ASP A 183 -0.50 9.14 -20.11
C ASP A 183 -0.16 7.80 -19.43
N THR A 184 -0.51 6.67 -20.04
CA THR A 184 -0.04 5.35 -19.58
C THR A 184 0.88 4.72 -20.60
N ALA A 185 1.95 4.08 -20.14
CA ALA A 185 2.90 3.36 -20.98
C ALA A 185 3.50 2.18 -20.23
N TYR A 186 4.07 1.22 -20.97
CA TYR A 186 4.87 0.17 -20.39
C TYR A 186 6.35 0.59 -20.42
N ILE A 187 7.00 0.64 -19.26
CA ILE A 187 8.43 0.96 -19.11
C ILE A 187 9.12 -0.31 -18.65
N LYS A 188 10.04 -0.86 -19.47
CA LYS A 188 10.76 -2.12 -19.19
C LYS A 188 9.85 -3.31 -18.79
N GLY A 189 8.62 -3.33 -19.30
CA GLY A 189 7.64 -4.40 -19.03
C GLY A 189 6.68 -4.12 -17.89
N GLU A 190 6.87 -3.03 -17.14
CA GLU A 190 5.98 -2.60 -16.06
C GLU A 190 5.01 -1.52 -16.53
N LEU A 191 3.76 -1.59 -16.05
CA LEU A 191 2.77 -0.56 -16.35
C LEU A 191 3.10 0.71 -15.57
N GLY A 192 3.05 1.86 -16.24
CA GLY A 192 3.26 3.18 -15.67
C GLY A 192 2.17 4.16 -16.05
N LYS A 193 2.10 5.26 -15.28
CA LYS A 193 1.20 6.38 -15.53
C LYS A 193 1.91 7.73 -15.31
N ARG A 194 1.44 8.77 -16.01
CA ARG A 194 1.84 10.16 -15.81
C ARG A 194 0.91 10.81 -14.79
N TYR A 195 1.48 11.65 -13.93
CA TYR A 195 0.73 12.63 -13.15
C TYR A 195 0.80 13.99 -13.85
N LYS A 196 -0.24 14.83 -13.76
CA LYS A 196 -0.33 16.15 -14.42
C LYS A 196 0.90 17.05 -14.19
N LYS A 197 1.55 16.99 -13.02
CA LYS A 197 2.76 17.78 -12.72
C LYS A 197 4.07 17.04 -13.03
N CYS A 198 4.03 15.75 -13.38
CA CYS A 198 5.20 15.01 -13.83
C CYS A 198 5.31 15.14 -15.36
N THR A 199 6.49 15.53 -15.83
CA THR A 199 6.82 15.54 -17.27
C THR A 199 7.06 14.12 -17.81
N GLU A 200 7.31 13.16 -16.93
CA GLU A 200 7.62 11.76 -17.27
C GLU A 200 6.57 10.77 -16.78
N ILE A 201 6.44 9.65 -17.49
CA ILE A 201 5.62 8.52 -17.06
C ILE A 201 6.42 7.74 -16.01
N LYS A 202 5.81 7.48 -14.85
CA LYS A 202 6.42 6.72 -13.76
C LYS A 202 5.74 5.36 -13.61
N ILE A 203 6.47 4.35 -13.16
CA ILE A 203 5.90 3.01 -12.94
C ILE A 203 4.90 3.05 -11.77
N LEU A 204 3.91 2.14 -11.74
CA LEU A 204 2.86 2.19 -10.71
C LEU A 204 3.37 2.07 -9.26
N ASN A 205 4.57 1.54 -9.04
CA ASN A 205 5.21 1.47 -7.73
C ASN A 205 5.64 2.84 -7.20
N ASP A 206 5.83 3.82 -8.09
CA ASP A 206 6.14 5.20 -7.70
C ASP A 206 4.92 5.96 -7.18
N PHE A 207 3.76 5.31 -7.11
CA PHE A 207 2.52 5.88 -6.60
C PHE A 207 2.11 5.15 -5.31
N GLN A 208 1.41 5.86 -4.43
CA GLN A 208 0.78 5.24 -3.26
C GLN A 208 -0.48 4.49 -3.67
N ASP A 209 -0.82 3.43 -2.95
CA ASP A 209 -2.06 2.69 -3.15
C ASP A 209 -3.27 3.57 -2.81
N ASN A 210 -4.27 3.53 -3.66
CA ASN A 210 -5.55 4.19 -3.45
C ASN A 210 -6.63 3.40 -4.21
N THR A 211 -7.49 2.72 -3.47
CA THR A 211 -8.55 1.85 -4.01
C THR A 211 -9.54 2.58 -4.92
N LEU A 212 -9.74 3.88 -4.71
CA LEU A 212 -10.61 4.73 -5.52
C LEU A 212 -9.85 5.41 -6.68
N GLY A 213 -8.52 5.30 -6.70
CA GLY A 213 -7.66 5.93 -7.69
C GLY A 213 -7.51 5.15 -8.99
N PHE A 214 -7.17 5.85 -10.06
CA PHE A 214 -6.87 5.22 -11.35
C PHE A 214 -5.74 4.18 -11.23
N LEU A 215 -6.03 2.94 -11.66
CA LEU A 215 -5.20 1.74 -11.50
C LEU A 215 -4.95 1.34 -10.03
N GLY A 216 -5.85 1.68 -9.12
CA GLY A 216 -5.67 1.41 -7.68
C GLY A 216 -4.56 2.24 -7.06
N LYS A 217 -4.15 3.34 -7.71
CA LYS A 217 -3.03 4.18 -7.31
C LYS A 217 -3.45 5.65 -7.23
N SER A 218 -2.87 6.37 -6.28
CA SER A 218 -2.95 7.84 -6.15
C SER A 218 -2.65 8.56 -7.46
N SER A 219 -3.24 9.75 -7.66
CA SER A 219 -3.03 10.57 -8.85
C SER A 219 -1.61 11.14 -8.92
N GLU A 220 -1.02 11.45 -7.77
CA GLU A 220 0.33 12.01 -7.64
C GLU A 220 1.35 10.92 -7.33
N CYS A 221 2.58 11.03 -7.87
CA CYS A 221 3.66 10.11 -7.48
C CYS A 221 4.16 10.44 -6.06
N ARG A 222 4.78 9.45 -5.40
CA ARG A 222 5.34 9.54 -4.05
C ARG A 222 6.30 10.71 -3.88
N GLU A 223 7.12 10.98 -4.89
CA GLU A 223 8.07 12.09 -4.88
C GLU A 223 7.36 13.45 -4.90
N CYS A 224 6.36 13.62 -5.78
CA CYS A 224 5.55 14.83 -5.81
C CYS A 224 4.80 15.05 -4.50
N LEU A 225 4.28 13.98 -3.88
CA LEU A 225 3.65 14.05 -2.57
C LEU A 225 4.64 14.52 -1.48
N LYS A 226 5.86 13.99 -1.48
CA LYS A 226 6.93 14.43 -0.56
C LYS A 226 7.31 15.90 -0.77
N CYS A 227 7.48 16.33 -2.02
CA CYS A 227 7.79 17.71 -2.35
C CYS A 227 6.67 18.66 -1.88
N ARG A 228 5.41 18.31 -2.15
CA ARG A 228 4.25 19.07 -1.68
C ARG A 228 4.18 19.14 -0.16
N ALA A 229 4.40 18.02 0.54
CA ALA A 229 4.41 17.98 1.99
C ALA A 229 5.52 18.85 2.60
N ARG A 230 6.72 18.84 2.00
CA ARG A 230 7.83 19.70 2.41
C ARG A 230 7.50 21.18 2.22
N ASN A 231 6.97 21.56 1.06
CA ASN A 231 6.61 22.95 0.79
C ASN A 231 5.51 23.43 1.76
N PHE A 232 4.48 22.59 1.97
CA PHE A 232 3.44 22.87 2.95
C PHE A 232 4.02 23.09 4.35
N TYR A 233 4.95 22.24 4.80
CA TYR A 233 5.61 22.42 6.10
C TYR A 233 6.39 23.73 6.19
N VAL A 234 7.13 24.11 5.14
CA VAL A 234 7.90 25.37 5.11
C VAL A 234 6.96 26.58 5.13
N GLU A 235 5.92 26.58 4.30
CA GLU A 235 4.93 27.65 4.20
C GLU A 235 4.13 27.81 5.50
N ASN A 236 3.82 26.69 6.18
CA ASN A 236 3.00 26.68 7.40
C ASN A 236 3.85 26.49 8.66
N LYS A 237 5.16 26.73 8.58
CA LYS A 237 6.10 26.46 9.69
C LYS A 237 5.73 27.24 10.94
N GLU A 238 5.49 28.54 10.81
CA GLU A 238 5.19 29.41 11.94
C GLU A 238 3.80 29.12 12.52
N GLU A 239 2.81 28.83 11.67
CA GLU A 239 1.48 28.44 12.14
C GLU A 239 1.50 27.08 12.87
N SER A 240 2.26 26.11 12.35
CA SER A 240 2.47 24.82 13.00
C SER A 240 3.16 24.97 14.35
N LYS A 241 4.19 25.82 14.43
CA LYS A 241 4.85 26.16 15.71
C LYS A 241 3.88 26.84 16.67
N ALA A 242 3.09 27.81 16.21
CA ALA A 242 2.12 28.51 17.05
C ALA A 242 1.07 27.54 17.60
N ARG A 243 0.53 26.67 16.74
CA ARG A 243 -0.42 25.61 17.09
C ARG A 243 0.16 24.62 18.09
N ASN A 244 1.38 24.13 17.85
CA ASN A 244 2.07 23.23 18.78
C ASN A 244 2.36 23.92 20.12
N SER A 245 2.77 25.19 20.10
CA SER A 245 3.00 25.98 21.31
C SER A 245 1.72 26.16 22.10
N GLN A 246 0.61 26.48 21.43
CA GLN A 246 -0.71 26.57 22.06
C GLN A 246 -1.15 25.22 22.62
N TRP A 247 -0.94 24.13 21.88
CA TRP A 247 -1.21 22.78 22.36
C TRP A 247 -0.39 22.44 23.61
N TYR A 248 0.91 22.77 23.65
CA TYR A 248 1.74 22.57 24.84
C TYR A 248 1.28 23.41 26.03
N ARG A 249 0.87 24.67 25.83
CA ARG A 249 0.28 25.50 26.89
C ARG A 249 -1.02 24.91 27.42
N ASN A 250 -1.85 24.32 26.55
CA ASN A 250 -3.12 23.72 26.92
C ASN A 250 -2.97 22.28 27.48
N ASN A 251 -1.79 21.67 27.38
CA ASN A 251 -1.52 20.30 27.82
C ASN A 251 -0.27 20.22 28.72
N PRO A 252 -0.20 20.98 29.83
CA PRO A 252 0.98 21.06 30.68
C PRO A 252 1.36 19.71 31.31
N GLU A 253 0.38 18.90 31.72
CA GLU A 253 0.60 17.57 32.29
C GLU A 253 1.34 16.64 31.31
N TYR A 254 0.96 16.67 30.03
CA TYR A 254 1.63 15.90 28.98
C TYR A 254 3.09 16.34 28.81
N VAL A 255 3.34 17.66 28.80
CA VAL A 255 4.70 18.21 28.63
C VAL A 255 5.61 17.83 29.80
N LEU A 256 5.08 17.88 31.03
CA LEU A 256 5.79 17.44 32.23
C LEU A 256 6.10 15.94 32.18
N ASN A 257 5.11 15.10 31.84
CA ASN A 257 5.30 13.64 31.71
C ASN A 257 6.33 13.28 30.63
N LYS A 258 6.25 13.93 29.46
CA LYS A 258 7.21 13.77 28.36
C LYS A 258 8.63 14.15 28.82
N SER A 259 8.76 15.23 29.57
CA SER A 259 10.04 15.70 30.11
C SER A 259 10.60 14.74 31.16
N ALA A 260 9.77 14.24 32.08
CA ALA A 260 10.14 13.23 33.08
C ALA A 260 10.67 11.96 32.42
N LYS A 261 9.94 11.42 31.42
CA LYS A 261 10.37 10.26 30.63
C LYS A 261 11.68 10.53 29.89
N ARG A 262 11.85 11.71 29.29
CA ARG A 262 13.12 12.08 28.64
C ARG A 262 14.29 12.09 29.62
N ARG A 263 14.10 12.62 30.83
CA ARG A 263 15.15 12.62 31.88
C ARG A 263 15.54 11.20 32.27
N ALA A 264 14.58 10.34 32.60
CA ALA A 264 14.88 8.94 32.92
C ALA A 264 15.58 8.21 31.76
N ARG A 265 15.21 8.49 30.51
CA ARG A 265 15.88 7.91 29.33
C ARG A 265 17.34 8.35 29.24
N LYS A 266 17.64 9.61 29.55
CA LYS A 266 19.01 10.13 29.55
C LYS A 266 19.90 9.33 30.50
N TYR A 267 19.35 8.88 31.63
CA TYR A 267 20.05 8.07 32.62
C TYR A 267 19.89 6.55 32.41
N GLY A 268 19.31 6.09 31.30
CA GLY A 268 19.07 4.65 31.08
C GLY A 268 18.08 4.01 32.06
N LEU A 269 17.33 4.80 32.81
CA LEU A 269 16.43 4.32 33.86
C LEU A 269 15.06 3.90 33.31
N PRO A 270 14.33 3.02 34.02
CA PRO A 270 12.97 2.61 33.66
C PRO A 270 12.00 3.78 33.50
N ARG A 271 11.03 3.63 32.58
CA ARG A 271 10.06 4.69 32.19
C ARG A 271 8.63 4.17 32.04
N THR A 272 8.27 3.22 32.88
CA THR A 272 7.02 2.46 32.76
C THR A 272 5.79 3.20 33.30
N PHE A 273 5.96 4.35 33.97
CA PHE A 273 4.84 5.15 34.48
C PHE A 273 3.90 5.62 33.36
N SER A 274 2.75 4.95 33.27
CA SER A 274 1.72 5.07 32.25
C SER A 274 0.56 5.97 32.71
N HIS A 275 -0.44 6.15 31.85
CA HIS A 275 -1.67 6.86 32.24
C HIS A 275 -2.55 6.01 33.19
N ILE A 276 -2.41 4.68 33.13
CA ILE A 276 -3.09 3.74 34.03
C ILE A 276 -2.51 3.91 35.44
N ASP A 277 -1.17 3.90 35.57
CA ASP A 277 -0.50 4.11 36.86
C ASP A 277 -0.87 5.48 37.45
N GLN A 278 -0.93 6.53 36.63
CA GLN A 278 -1.36 7.86 37.07
C GLN A 278 -2.79 7.87 37.62
N ALA A 279 -3.71 7.14 36.99
CA ALA A 279 -5.09 7.03 37.45
C ALA A 279 -5.18 6.26 38.78
N GLU A 280 -4.37 5.20 38.94
CA GLU A 280 -4.28 4.43 40.18
C GLU A 280 -3.75 5.28 41.34
N VAL A 281 -2.66 6.02 41.12
CA VAL A 281 -2.08 6.89 42.15
C VAL A 281 -3.03 8.05 42.50
N LYS A 282 -3.69 8.65 41.50
CA LYS A 282 -4.71 9.69 41.72
C LYS A 282 -5.91 9.15 42.51
N LYS A 283 -6.31 7.90 42.28
CA LYS A 283 -7.39 7.25 43.04
C LYS A 283 -7.01 7.05 44.51
N HIS A 284 -5.73 6.79 44.81
CA HIS A 284 -5.25 6.61 46.18
C HIS A 284 -5.20 7.94 46.94
N PHE A 285 -4.46 8.94 46.44
CA PHE A 285 -4.22 10.18 47.19
C PHE A 285 -5.28 11.28 46.99
N ASN A 286 -6.07 11.23 45.90
CA ASN A 286 -7.06 12.23 45.54
C ASN A 286 -6.56 13.70 45.58
N GLY A 287 -5.27 13.91 45.31
CA GLY A 287 -4.61 15.21 45.43
C GLY A 287 -3.12 15.03 45.71
N CYS A 288 -2.47 16.07 46.23
CA CYS A 288 -1.09 16.00 46.70
C CYS A 288 -0.99 15.03 47.87
N ALA A 289 -0.05 14.08 47.82
CA ALA A 289 0.14 13.07 48.87
C ALA A 289 0.44 13.64 50.26
N LEU A 290 0.95 14.88 50.35
CA LEU A 290 1.33 15.51 51.62
C LEU A 290 0.32 16.55 52.13
N THR A 291 -0.52 17.11 51.25
CA THR A 291 -1.40 18.25 51.57
C THR A 291 -2.82 18.13 51.03
N GLN A 292 -3.10 17.09 50.24
CA GLN A 292 -4.37 16.85 49.53
C GLN A 292 -4.79 18.00 48.60
N SER A 293 -3.88 18.93 48.28
CA SER A 293 -4.12 19.99 47.31
C SER A 293 -4.40 19.42 45.91
N VAL A 294 -5.30 20.06 45.16
CA VAL A 294 -5.58 19.72 43.77
C VAL A 294 -4.47 20.15 42.80
N ASP A 295 -3.62 21.09 43.20
CA ASP A 295 -2.41 21.42 42.44
C ASP A 295 -1.38 20.32 42.65
N ILE A 296 -1.17 19.50 41.61
CA ILE A 296 -0.23 18.38 41.67
C ILE A 296 0.73 18.37 40.49
N GLN A 297 1.94 17.92 40.78
CA GLN A 297 2.97 17.54 39.84
C GLN A 297 3.49 16.15 40.21
N TRP A 298 3.90 15.38 39.22
CA TRP A 298 4.49 14.06 39.43
C TRP A 298 5.95 14.21 39.86
N ASP A 299 6.24 13.97 41.13
CA ASP A 299 7.59 13.99 41.71
C ASP A 299 8.25 12.62 41.63
N HIS A 300 9.57 12.63 41.44
CA HIS A 300 10.44 11.48 41.60
C HIS A 300 10.90 11.43 43.06
N VAL A 301 10.38 10.48 43.86
CA VAL A 301 10.76 10.36 45.28
C VAL A 301 12.27 10.25 45.42
N ILE A 302 12.85 9.28 44.70
CA ILE A 302 14.29 9.15 44.47
C ILE A 302 14.62 9.86 43.14
N PRO A 303 15.43 10.94 43.16
CA PRO A 303 15.67 11.77 41.98
C PRO A 303 16.43 10.99 40.90
N VAL A 304 15.98 11.07 39.65
CA VAL A 304 16.63 10.35 38.54
C VAL A 304 18.12 10.72 38.33
N SER A 305 18.57 11.86 38.83
CA SER A 305 19.97 12.31 38.74
C SER A 305 20.95 11.49 39.57
N ILE A 306 20.50 10.77 40.59
CA ILE A 306 21.38 9.86 41.36
C ILE A 306 21.47 8.46 40.74
N GLY A 307 20.77 8.21 39.62
CA GLY A 307 20.88 6.97 38.87
C GLY A 307 20.09 5.78 39.44
N HIS A 308 19.07 6.03 40.26
CA HIS A 308 18.22 4.97 40.82
C HIS A 308 16.73 5.14 40.45
N ALA A 309 16.01 4.01 40.55
CA ALA A 309 14.56 3.82 40.42
C ALA A 309 13.95 4.17 39.06
N GLY A 310 14.10 5.40 38.58
CA GLY A 310 13.54 5.88 37.32
C GLY A 310 12.11 6.44 37.43
N THR A 311 11.40 6.50 36.30
CA THR A 311 10.01 6.97 36.21
C THR A 311 9.07 5.77 36.21
N VAL A 312 8.81 5.23 37.40
CA VAL A 312 8.01 4.02 37.66
C VAL A 312 6.99 4.26 38.77
N ILE A 313 5.93 3.45 38.85
CA ILE A 313 4.89 3.61 39.87
C ILE A 313 5.43 3.63 41.31
N GLY A 314 6.46 2.84 41.63
CA GLY A 314 7.12 2.83 42.94
C GLY A 314 8.01 4.04 43.25
N ASN A 315 8.12 5.02 42.35
CA ASN A 315 8.95 6.21 42.53
C ASN A 315 8.24 7.52 42.12
N MET A 316 7.00 7.47 41.63
CA MET A 316 6.25 8.63 41.16
C MET A 316 5.09 8.95 42.09
N VAL A 317 5.06 10.15 42.65
CA VAL A 317 4.01 10.58 43.60
C VAL A 317 3.46 11.96 43.27
N PRO A 318 2.19 12.25 43.56
CA PRO A 318 1.60 13.56 43.32
C PRO A 318 2.01 14.52 44.45
N LEU A 319 2.80 15.53 44.14
CA LEU A 319 3.17 16.60 45.09
C LEU A 319 2.71 17.96 44.58
N ARG A 320 2.35 18.86 45.49
CA ARG A 320 2.11 20.26 45.18
C ARG A 320 3.39 20.88 44.60
N SER A 321 3.22 21.80 43.67
CA SER A 321 4.32 22.34 42.85
C SER A 321 5.46 22.95 43.68
N ASP A 322 5.14 23.67 44.77
CA ASP A 322 6.09 24.26 45.72
C ASP A 322 6.82 23.21 46.58
N LEU A 323 6.13 22.14 47.00
CA LEU A 323 6.72 21.03 47.75
C LEU A 323 7.71 20.26 46.89
N ASN A 324 7.32 19.96 45.64
CA ASN A 324 8.18 19.33 44.64
C ASN A 324 9.45 20.17 44.41
N ALA A 325 9.30 21.50 44.24
CA ALA A 325 10.43 22.41 44.07
C ALA A 325 11.34 22.50 45.32
N SER A 326 10.76 22.45 46.52
CA SER A 326 11.49 22.47 47.80
C SER A 326 12.28 21.18 48.04
N LYS A 327 11.70 20.03 47.69
CA LYS A 327 12.31 18.71 47.79
C LYS A 327 13.43 18.53 46.78
N LYS A 328 13.16 18.80 45.50
CA LYS A 328 14.12 18.73 44.40
C LYS A 328 14.88 17.39 44.38
N ASP A 329 16.17 17.42 44.69
CA ASP A 329 17.12 16.30 44.68
C ASP A 329 17.48 15.80 46.08
N LYS A 330 16.78 16.26 47.13
CA LYS A 330 17.01 15.86 48.51
C LYS A 330 16.38 14.51 48.84
N ASN A 331 16.92 13.84 49.84
CA ASN A 331 16.32 12.65 50.45
C ASN A 331 14.95 13.02 51.05
N LEU A 332 13.91 12.25 50.74
CA LEU A 332 12.53 12.52 51.17
C LEU A 332 12.40 12.58 52.69
N PHE A 333 13.07 11.69 53.42
CA PHE A 333 12.99 11.57 54.88
C PHE A 333 13.65 12.77 55.57
N GLU A 334 14.89 13.06 55.19
CA GLU A 334 15.62 14.24 55.70
C GLU A 334 14.87 15.54 55.37
N TRP A 335 14.43 15.69 54.11
CA TRP A 335 13.67 16.85 53.68
C TRP A 335 12.39 17.03 54.48
N PHE A 336 11.67 15.96 54.77
CA PHE A 336 10.44 16.03 55.56
C PHE A 336 10.72 16.50 56.98
N VAL A 337 11.73 15.93 57.66
CA VAL A 337 12.13 16.33 59.02
C VAL A 337 12.44 17.82 59.07
N ASP A 338 13.23 18.31 58.11
CA ASP A 338 13.66 19.71 58.04
C ASP A 338 12.52 20.70 57.71
N ASN A 339 11.48 20.25 57.02
CA ASN A 339 10.50 21.15 56.41
C ASN A 339 9.06 20.98 56.90
N LYS A 340 8.71 19.92 57.64
CA LYS A 340 7.32 19.64 58.04
C LYS A 340 6.64 20.80 58.78
N ALA A 341 7.35 21.44 59.71
CA ALA A 341 6.82 22.56 60.47
C ALA A 341 6.66 23.81 59.60
N ARG A 342 7.69 24.12 58.79
CA ARG A 342 7.70 25.29 57.90
C ARG A 342 6.64 25.22 56.80
N LEU A 343 6.38 24.01 56.28
CA LEU A 343 5.45 23.77 55.17
C LEU A 343 4.07 23.29 55.63
N ASN A 344 3.83 23.23 56.95
CA ASN A 344 2.59 22.75 57.55
C ASN A 344 2.15 21.37 57.03
N ILE A 345 3.11 20.43 56.96
CA ILE A 345 2.84 19.06 56.50
C ILE A 345 2.44 18.22 57.71
N LEU A 346 1.25 17.62 57.64
CA LEU A 346 0.74 16.75 58.69
C LEU A 346 1.48 15.40 58.68
N GLY A 347 1.88 14.93 59.87
CA GLY A 347 2.64 13.68 60.01
C GLY A 347 1.94 12.45 59.43
N HIS A 348 0.61 12.35 59.58
CA HIS A 348 -0.14 11.21 59.06
C HIS A 348 -0.13 11.14 57.53
N ASN A 349 -0.15 12.28 56.82
CA ASN A 349 -0.04 12.30 55.36
C ASN A 349 1.33 11.78 54.89
N PHE A 350 2.39 12.09 55.65
CA PHE A 350 3.72 11.55 55.37
C PHE A 350 3.77 10.03 55.61
N LEU A 351 3.18 9.55 56.72
CA LEU A 351 3.10 8.12 57.00
C LEU A 351 2.33 7.36 55.90
N GLU A 352 1.18 7.88 55.48
CA GLU A 352 0.39 7.32 54.37
C GLU A 352 1.20 7.25 53.07
N LEU A 353 1.95 8.31 52.73
CA LEU A 353 2.84 8.34 51.57
C LEU A 353 3.91 7.25 51.66
N ILE A 354 4.55 7.08 52.82
CA ILE A 354 5.59 6.06 53.02
C ILE A 354 4.99 4.65 52.97
N GLU A 355 3.81 4.42 53.56
CA GLU A 355 3.10 3.14 53.48
C GLU A 355 2.76 2.79 52.02
N TYR A 356 2.24 3.75 51.25
CA TYR A 356 1.97 3.57 49.82
C TYR A 356 3.23 3.18 49.04
N LEU A 357 4.33 3.92 49.24
CA LEU A 357 5.59 3.68 48.54
C LEU A 357 6.21 2.33 48.92
N ALA A 358 6.19 2.00 50.21
CA ALA A 358 6.66 0.72 50.72
C ALA A 358 5.87 -0.44 50.09
N HIS A 359 4.54 -0.38 50.17
CA HIS A 359 3.65 -1.38 49.57
C HIS A 359 3.88 -1.52 48.05
N THR A 360 3.99 -0.42 47.32
CA THR A 360 4.20 -0.42 45.86
C THR A 360 5.56 -1.02 45.46
N ASN A 361 6.55 -0.95 46.36
CA ASN A 361 7.87 -1.54 46.19
C ASN A 361 8.02 -2.93 46.83
N ALA A 362 6.94 -3.51 47.38
CA ALA A 362 6.94 -4.78 48.10
C ALA A 362 7.92 -4.80 49.30
N LEU A 363 8.00 -3.66 50.01
CA LEU A 363 8.82 -3.43 51.19
C LEU A 363 7.95 -3.11 52.39
N THR A 364 8.48 -3.34 53.59
CA THR A 364 8.01 -2.65 54.81
C THR A 364 8.41 -1.17 54.78
N THR A 365 7.80 -0.35 55.64
CA THR A 365 8.13 1.09 55.73
C THR A 365 9.60 1.31 56.10
N GLN A 366 10.13 0.51 57.04
CA GLN A 366 11.55 0.55 57.42
C GLN A 366 12.47 0.12 56.27
N GLU A 367 12.13 -0.95 55.56
CA GLU A 367 12.91 -1.39 54.39
C GLU A 367 12.90 -0.37 53.26
N TYR A 368 11.77 0.32 53.05
CA TYR A 368 11.69 1.39 52.07
C TYR A 368 12.57 2.58 52.45
N GLU A 369 12.59 2.95 53.73
CA GLU A 369 13.51 3.97 54.24
C GLU A 369 14.98 3.58 54.02
N ASP A 370 15.37 2.37 54.43
CA ASP A 370 16.71 1.82 54.23
C ASP A 370 17.11 1.83 52.74
N TYR A 371 16.18 1.46 51.86
CA TYR A 371 16.39 1.48 50.41
C TYR A 371 16.62 2.88 49.85
N VAL A 372 15.85 3.88 50.31
CA VAL A 372 16.02 5.27 49.90
C VAL A 372 17.39 5.78 50.35
N TYR A 373 17.78 5.59 51.61
CA TYR A 373 19.12 5.98 52.08
C TYR A 373 20.23 5.28 51.31
N TRP A 374 20.07 3.99 51.02
CA TRP A 374 21.05 3.26 50.22
C TRP A 374 21.21 3.85 48.81
N CYS A 375 20.12 4.24 48.14
CA CYS A 375 20.18 4.87 46.82
C CYS A 375 20.97 6.19 46.84
N PHE A 376 20.82 6.98 47.91
CA PHE A 376 21.57 8.23 48.08
C PHE A 376 23.05 7.99 48.42
N ALA A 377 23.36 6.94 49.17
CA ALA A 377 24.72 6.55 49.51
C ALA A 377 25.48 5.88 48.35
N ASN A 378 24.77 5.34 47.35
CA ASN A 378 25.36 4.53 46.26
C ASN A 378 25.00 5.05 44.86
N PRO A 379 25.18 6.35 44.53
CA PRO A 379 24.72 6.91 43.27
C PRO A 379 25.36 6.21 42.05
N ARG A 380 24.56 5.99 41.00
CA ARG A 380 25.04 5.35 39.76
C ARG A 380 25.45 6.36 38.71
N THR A 381 26.52 6.06 37.99
CA THR A 381 26.89 6.74 36.74
C THR A 381 26.18 6.12 35.54
N GLN A 382 26.09 6.86 34.44
CA GLN A 382 25.48 6.38 33.20
C GLN A 382 26.18 5.12 32.64
N GLU A 383 27.49 4.99 32.86
CA GLU A 383 28.30 3.83 32.47
C GLU A 383 27.96 2.58 33.31
N ASN A 384 27.83 2.74 34.63
CA ASN A 384 27.47 1.64 35.54
C ASN A 384 26.04 1.12 35.29
N MET A 385 25.14 1.95 34.77
CA MET A 385 23.75 1.56 34.50
C MET A 385 23.56 0.78 33.19
N ILE A 386 24.45 0.97 32.21
CA ILE A 386 24.40 0.23 30.93
C ILE A 386 24.86 -1.22 31.12
N SER A 387 25.77 -1.47 32.07
CA SER A 387 26.32 -2.80 32.34
C SER A 387 25.43 -3.67 33.23
N THR A 388 24.58 -3.07 34.07
CA THR A 388 23.71 -3.81 35.00
C THR A 388 22.32 -4.04 34.40
N SER A 389 21.97 -5.30 34.10
CA SER A 389 20.63 -5.68 33.64
C SER A 389 19.58 -5.79 34.76
N ILE A 390 19.92 -5.37 35.98
CA ILE A 390 19.08 -5.51 37.18
C ILE A 390 18.54 -4.16 37.65
N SER A 391 17.34 -4.19 38.25
CA SER A 391 16.69 -2.98 38.77
C SER A 391 17.38 -2.41 40.02
N SER A 392 17.11 -1.16 40.37
CA SER A 392 17.72 -0.52 41.54
C SER A 392 17.42 -1.24 42.86
N ILE A 393 16.16 -1.64 43.05
CA ILE A 393 15.74 -2.39 44.23
C ILE A 393 16.35 -3.80 44.28
N GLN A 394 16.53 -4.43 43.12
CA GLN A 394 17.16 -5.75 43.05
C GLN A 394 18.64 -5.68 43.44
N GLU A 395 19.36 -4.66 43.00
CA GLU A 395 20.76 -4.46 43.39
C GLU A 395 20.89 -4.18 44.88
N TRP A 396 20.00 -3.36 45.45
CA TRP A 396 19.96 -3.13 46.90
C TRP A 396 19.77 -4.44 47.69
N ILE A 397 18.79 -5.25 47.32
CA ILE A 397 18.50 -6.54 47.95
C ILE A 397 19.73 -7.47 47.89
N ILE A 398 20.38 -7.57 46.73
CA ILE A 398 21.58 -8.40 46.53
C ILE A 398 22.74 -7.87 47.39
N SER A 399 23.01 -6.56 47.34
CA SER A 399 24.14 -5.94 48.05
C SER A 399 24.02 -6.01 49.58
N THR A 400 22.79 -6.08 50.09
CA THR A 400 22.51 -6.15 51.53
C THR A 400 22.21 -7.56 52.04
N GLY A 401 22.19 -8.56 51.16
CA GLY A 401 21.90 -9.96 51.52
C GLY A 401 20.47 -10.19 52.04
N ARG A 402 19.53 -9.29 51.71
CA ARG A 402 18.14 -9.38 52.18
C ARG A 402 17.34 -10.39 51.35
N GLN A 403 16.32 -11.00 51.96
CA GLN A 403 15.41 -11.93 51.28
C GLN A 403 14.04 -11.29 51.09
N ILE A 404 13.94 -10.41 50.10
CA ILE A 404 12.76 -9.60 49.82
C ILE A 404 12.27 -9.90 48.40
N PRO A 405 10.95 -10.07 48.17
CA PRO A 405 10.41 -10.27 46.83
C PRO A 405 10.54 -9.00 45.98
N LEU A 406 10.85 -9.16 44.68
CA LEU A 406 10.88 -8.02 43.76
C LEU A 406 9.47 -7.52 43.44
N PRO A 407 9.26 -6.19 43.39
CA PRO A 407 7.96 -5.64 43.01
C PRO A 407 7.67 -5.89 41.52
N LYS A 408 6.37 -6.01 41.19
CA LYS A 408 5.90 -6.29 39.82
C LYS A 408 6.49 -5.34 38.78
N HIS A 409 6.59 -4.06 39.10
CA HIS A 409 7.11 -3.05 38.19
C HIS A 409 8.61 -3.17 37.91
N ALA A 410 9.37 -3.84 38.79
CA ALA A 410 10.80 -4.15 38.58
C ALA A 410 10.99 -5.40 37.70
N LEU A 411 10.09 -6.39 37.78
CA LEU A 411 10.14 -7.61 36.97
C LEU A 411 9.89 -7.37 35.48
N LEU A 412 9.07 -6.36 35.13
CA LEU A 412 8.74 -6.03 33.74
C LEU A 412 9.95 -5.52 32.93
N ASN A 413 10.95 -4.93 33.59
CA ASN A 413 12.15 -4.44 32.89
C ASN A 413 13.04 -5.60 32.38
N ILE A 414 13.07 -6.74 33.08
CA ILE A 414 13.92 -7.90 32.74
C ILE A 414 13.46 -8.59 31.44
N LYS A 415 12.17 -8.52 31.10
CA LYS A 415 11.63 -9.14 29.87
C LYS A 415 11.94 -8.35 28.60
N THR A 416 12.24 -7.05 28.71
CA THR A 416 12.42 -6.19 27.53
C THR A 416 13.85 -6.15 26.98
N SER A 417 14.84 -6.63 27.73
CA SER A 417 16.24 -6.73 27.27
C SER A 417 16.48 -7.88 26.29
N ASN A 418 15.59 -8.87 26.19
CA ASN A 418 15.75 -10.02 25.29
C ASN A 418 15.07 -9.87 23.92
N GLU A 419 14.34 -8.77 23.65
CA GLU A 419 13.61 -8.58 22.38
C GLU A 419 14.03 -7.35 21.56
N ILE A 420 15.05 -6.59 21.99
CA ILE A 420 15.59 -5.47 21.19
C ILE A 420 16.74 -6.01 20.32
N GLY A 421 16.38 -6.93 19.42
CA GLY A 421 17.29 -7.59 18.50
C GLY A 421 16.66 -7.75 17.11
N SER A 422 15.93 -6.75 16.64
CA SER A 422 15.63 -6.49 15.22
C SER A 422 14.51 -5.47 15.16
N HIS A 423 14.82 -4.20 14.95
CA HIS A 423 13.99 -3.32 14.13
C HIS A 423 14.91 -2.17 13.72
N SER A 424 15.39 -2.29 12.49
CA SER A 424 16.26 -1.32 11.82
C SER A 424 15.66 0.07 11.89
N ASP A 425 16.51 1.01 12.29
CA ASP A 425 16.34 2.44 12.18
C ASP A 425 15.79 2.85 10.81
N ASN A 426 14.66 3.54 10.81
CA ASN A 426 14.35 4.53 9.78
C ASN A 426 14.45 5.92 10.42
N GLN A 427 15.69 6.40 10.51
CA GLN A 427 15.96 7.83 10.49
C GLN A 427 15.53 8.37 9.12
N THR A 428 14.70 9.41 9.08
CA THR A 428 15.03 10.70 8.43
C THR A 428 13.84 11.66 8.39
N ALA A 429 14.17 12.91 8.81
CA ALA A 429 13.56 14.21 8.53
C ALA A 429 12.20 14.56 9.15
#